data_AF-A0A9K3DJ96-F1
#
_entry.id   AF-A0A9K3DJ96-F1
#
_cell.length_a   1.000
_cell.length_b   1.000
_cell.length_c   1.000
_cell.angle_alpha   90.00
_cell.angle_beta   90.00
_cell.angle_gamma   90.00
#
_symmetry.space_group_name_H-M   'P 1'
#
loop_
_entity.id
_entity.type
_entity.pdbx_description
1 polymer ?
#
loop_
_entity_poly.entity_id
_entity_poly.type
_entity_poly.pdbx_seq_one_letter_code
_entity_poly.pdbx_strand_id
1 'polypeptide(L)'
;MLLQNSINNLKAEIEWLKKKKAEAEAARDKARSHREMSEQREVQTCATLALRNKEIEEPTSLLSDQEQTKAELESAKKDLQLERVEKAETRRLVETEEKLENSETVRVTAGSLVEPLKNDMLWMRHHGIINVANSILNSIDLDQTVANLMVTVRSDGYTQGYAECTQHFNDALKVDWDNSRSAKPRVDTGTTHVVAKTEYDNLRLPVMDLVAAALQSNGATEVYSPRRGG
;
A
#
# COMPACT_ATOMS: atom_id res chain seq x y z
N MET A 1 49.56 128.88 -48.63
CA MET A 1 50.28 127.63 -48.26
C MET A 1 49.60 126.78 -47.18
N LEU A 2 48.55 127.23 -46.48
CA LEU A 2 47.91 126.45 -45.38
C LEU A 2 46.85 125.42 -45.82
N LEU A 3 46.15 125.65 -46.94
CA LEU A 3 45.09 124.75 -47.43
C LEU A 3 45.63 123.44 -48.04
N GLN A 4 46.79 123.48 -48.70
CA GLN A 4 47.38 122.29 -49.35
C GLN A 4 47.84 121.23 -48.33
N ASN A 5 48.36 121.67 -47.17
CA ASN A 5 48.78 120.77 -46.09
C ASN A 5 47.59 120.06 -45.44
N SER A 6 46.46 120.76 -45.29
CA SER A 6 45.24 120.18 -44.71
C SER A 6 44.61 119.13 -45.65
N ILE A 7 44.59 119.38 -46.96
CA ILE A 7 44.11 118.43 -47.97
C ILE A 7 44.99 117.18 -48.02
N ASN A 8 46.32 117.34 -47.94
CA ASN A 8 47.25 116.21 -47.92
C ASN A 8 47.13 115.39 -46.63
N ASN A 9 46.89 116.04 -45.49
CA ASN A 9 46.66 115.37 -44.22
C ASN A 9 45.35 114.55 -44.22
N LEU A 10 44.25 115.14 -44.71
CA LEU A 10 42.98 114.44 -44.85
C LEU A 10 43.04 113.26 -45.84
N LYS A 11 43.85 113.37 -46.92
CA LYS A 11 44.10 112.24 -47.83
C LYS A 11 44.84 111.09 -47.15
N ALA A 12 45.86 111.41 -46.35
CA ALA A 12 46.59 110.40 -45.57
C ALA A 12 45.69 109.73 -44.53
N GLU A 13 44.82 110.50 -43.88
CA GLU A 13 43.82 110.01 -42.93
C GLU A 13 42.79 109.10 -43.60
N ILE A 14 42.29 109.45 -44.80
CA ILE A 14 41.35 108.61 -45.57
C ILE A 14 42.01 107.29 -45.98
N GLU A 15 43.26 107.30 -46.44
CA GLU A 15 43.97 106.06 -46.79
C GLU A 15 44.30 105.22 -45.54
N TRP A 16 44.63 105.85 -44.42
CA TRP A 16 44.80 105.15 -43.15
C TRP A 16 43.49 104.54 -42.64
N LEU A 17 42.37 105.27 -42.74
CA LEU A 17 41.03 104.78 -42.39
C LEU A 17 40.56 103.66 -43.33
N LYS A 18 40.88 103.72 -44.62
CA LYS A 18 40.62 102.61 -45.55
C LYS A 18 41.41 101.37 -45.18
N LYS A 19 42.70 101.52 -44.86
CA LYS A 19 43.54 100.40 -44.41
C LYS A 19 43.00 99.79 -43.12
N LYS A 20 42.65 100.62 -42.14
CA LYS A 20 41.99 100.16 -40.90
C LYS A 20 40.64 99.51 -41.13
N LYS A 21 39.84 100.02 -42.07
CA LYS A 21 38.57 99.41 -42.44
C LYS A 21 38.80 98.01 -43.02
N ALA A 22 39.74 97.87 -43.96
CA ALA A 22 40.10 96.57 -44.54
C ALA A 22 40.63 95.59 -43.49
N GLU A 23 41.46 96.05 -42.55
CA GLU A 23 41.96 95.23 -41.43
C GLU A 23 40.83 94.82 -40.46
N ALA A 24 39.90 95.73 -40.16
CA ALA A 24 38.74 95.44 -39.31
C ALA A 24 37.74 94.49 -39.99
N GLU A 25 37.55 94.61 -41.32
CA GLU A 25 36.71 93.72 -42.12
C GLU A 25 37.33 92.31 -42.17
N ALA A 26 38.64 92.21 -42.43
CA ALA A 26 39.38 90.94 -42.39
C ALA A 26 39.36 90.28 -40.99
N ALA A 27 39.50 91.07 -39.92
CA ALA A 27 39.39 90.57 -38.55
C ALA A 27 37.96 90.07 -38.24
N ARG A 28 36.93 90.77 -38.74
CA ARG A 28 35.53 90.38 -38.59
C ARG A 28 35.22 89.09 -39.34
N ASP A 29 35.72 88.94 -40.56
CA ASP A 29 35.51 87.74 -41.37
C ASP A 29 36.25 86.54 -40.78
N LYS A 30 37.46 86.73 -40.24
CA LYS A 30 38.19 85.67 -39.53
C LYS A 30 37.49 85.25 -38.23
N ALA A 31 36.97 86.20 -37.46
CA ALA A 31 36.18 85.92 -36.27
C ALA A 31 34.87 85.19 -36.61
N ARG A 32 34.22 85.56 -37.72
CA ARG A 32 33.03 84.88 -38.22
C ARG A 32 33.34 83.44 -38.62
N SER A 33 34.40 83.23 -39.40
CA SER A 33 34.85 81.89 -39.82
C SER A 33 35.20 81.00 -38.62
N HIS A 34 35.91 81.52 -37.61
CA HIS A 34 36.23 80.75 -36.41
C HIS A 34 34.97 80.38 -35.60
N ARG A 35 34.01 81.30 -35.51
CA ARG A 35 32.73 81.05 -34.86
C ARG A 35 31.93 79.97 -35.59
N GLU A 36 31.84 80.05 -36.93
CA GLU A 36 31.19 79.04 -37.77
C GLU A 36 31.83 77.66 -37.59
N MET A 37 33.16 77.58 -37.58
CA MET A 37 33.89 76.33 -37.35
C MET A 37 33.68 75.76 -35.94
N SER A 38 33.53 76.62 -34.93
CA SER A 38 33.22 76.23 -33.55
C SER A 38 31.80 75.70 -33.44
N GLU A 39 30.82 76.44 -33.98
CA GLU A 39 29.41 76.05 -34.02
C GLU A 39 29.24 74.73 -34.79
N GLN A 40 29.96 74.54 -35.90
CA GLN A 40 29.90 73.29 -36.67
C GLN A 40 30.53 72.10 -35.93
N ARG A 41 31.60 72.30 -35.15
CA ARG A 41 32.14 71.27 -34.24
C ARG A 41 31.15 70.93 -33.12
N GLU A 42 30.49 71.92 -32.53
CA GLU A 42 29.47 71.71 -31.50
C GLU A 42 28.29 70.91 -32.06
N VAL A 43 27.78 71.28 -33.25
CA VAL A 43 26.72 70.54 -33.93
C VAL A 43 27.15 69.10 -34.24
N GLN A 44 28.39 68.90 -34.73
CA GLN A 44 28.93 67.56 -34.98
C GLN A 44 29.05 66.73 -33.69
N THR A 45 29.43 67.36 -32.58
CA THR A 45 29.53 66.70 -31.27
C THR A 45 28.15 66.32 -30.74
N CYS A 46 27.17 67.22 -30.83
CA CYS A 46 25.78 66.95 -30.48
C CYS A 46 25.17 65.83 -31.34
N ALA A 47 25.42 65.82 -32.65
CA ALA A 47 24.96 64.76 -33.55
C ALA A 47 25.56 63.40 -33.19
N THR A 48 26.85 63.37 -32.83
CA THR A 48 27.53 62.14 -32.41
C THR A 48 26.99 61.63 -31.06
N LEU A 49 26.77 62.53 -30.10
CA LEU A 49 26.16 62.19 -28.81
C LEU A 49 24.73 61.67 -28.97
N ALA A 50 23.93 62.26 -29.86
CA ALA A 50 22.57 61.79 -30.14
C ALA A 50 22.54 60.35 -30.68
N LEU A 51 23.47 60.00 -31.57
CA LEU A 51 23.62 58.63 -32.06
C LEU A 51 24.01 57.67 -30.92
N ARG A 52 24.98 58.05 -30.08
CA ARG A 52 25.39 57.23 -28.93
C ARG A 52 24.28 57.06 -27.90
N ASN A 53 23.49 58.09 -27.64
CA ASN A 53 22.34 57.99 -26.74
C ASN A 53 21.30 57.00 -27.29
N LYS A 54 21.04 57.02 -28.60
CA LYS A 54 20.15 56.05 -29.25
C LYS A 54 20.70 54.62 -29.18
N GLU A 55 22.02 54.45 -29.39
CA GLU A 55 22.71 53.16 -29.22
C GLU A 55 22.72 52.65 -27.76
N ILE A 56 22.54 53.53 -26.76
CA ILE A 56 22.46 53.15 -25.33
C ILE A 56 21.02 52.83 -24.92
N GLU A 57 20.04 53.50 -25.53
CA GLU A 57 18.61 53.29 -25.23
C GLU A 57 18.16 51.87 -25.55
N GLU A 58 18.61 51.31 -26.68
CA GLU A 58 18.30 49.94 -27.12
C GLU A 58 18.84 48.83 -26.19
N PRO A 59 20.12 48.80 -25.77
CA PRO A 59 20.59 47.84 -24.78
C PRO A 59 19.97 48.08 -23.40
N THR A 60 19.59 49.32 -23.07
CA THR A 60 18.90 49.62 -21.80
C THR A 60 17.50 48.99 -21.78
N SER A 61 16.73 49.08 -22.87
CA SER A 61 15.43 48.42 -22.97
C SER A 61 15.56 46.90 -22.95
N LEU A 62 16.54 46.34 -23.68
CA LEU A 62 16.78 44.89 -23.69
C LEU A 62 17.18 44.34 -22.31
N LEU A 63 17.98 45.09 -21.54
CA LEU A 63 18.33 44.70 -20.16
C LEU A 63 17.10 44.73 -19.25
N SER A 64 16.22 45.73 -19.39
CA SER A 64 14.96 45.78 -18.65
C SER A 64 14.06 44.58 -18.97
N ASP A 65 13.90 44.25 -20.25
CA ASP A 65 13.12 43.08 -20.69
C ASP A 65 13.75 41.77 -20.19
N GLN A 66 15.09 41.68 -20.17
CA GLN A 66 15.81 40.53 -19.64
C GLN A 66 15.60 40.36 -18.13
N GLU A 67 15.62 41.46 -17.36
CA GLU A 67 15.35 41.42 -15.92
C GLU A 67 13.90 41.01 -15.62
N GLN A 68 12.94 41.55 -16.38
CA GLN A 68 11.54 41.18 -16.26
C GLN A 68 11.32 39.69 -16.57
N THR A 69 11.81 39.20 -17.70
CA THR A 69 11.67 37.78 -18.09
C THR A 69 12.36 36.84 -17.10
N LYS A 70 13.48 37.26 -16.50
CA LYS A 70 14.14 36.50 -15.42
C LYS A 70 13.28 36.44 -14.16
N ALA A 71 12.62 37.53 -13.79
CA ALA A 71 11.71 37.55 -12.64
C ALA A 71 10.48 36.66 -12.88
N GLU A 72 9.89 36.72 -14.08
CA GLU A 72 8.78 35.86 -14.50
C GLU A 72 9.18 34.37 -14.50
N LEU A 73 10.37 34.04 -15.01
CA LEU A 73 10.89 32.67 -15.01
C LEU A 73 11.13 32.11 -13.61
N GLU A 74 11.67 32.93 -12.69
CA GLU A 74 11.84 32.50 -11.30
C GLU A 74 10.51 32.37 -10.55
N SER A 75 9.50 33.19 -10.89
CA SER A 75 8.13 33.01 -10.37
C SER A 75 7.54 31.70 -10.87
N ALA A 76 7.54 31.47 -12.19
CA ALA A 76 7.00 30.26 -12.80
C ALA A 76 7.68 28.99 -12.28
N LYS A 77 8.98 29.07 -11.98
CA LYS A 77 9.72 27.95 -11.38
C LYS A 77 9.25 27.63 -9.95
N LYS A 78 8.93 28.64 -9.15
CA LYS A 78 8.37 28.45 -7.80
C LYS A 78 6.98 27.85 -7.88
N ASP A 79 6.13 28.34 -8.78
CA ASP A 79 4.77 27.82 -8.97
C ASP A 79 4.79 26.36 -9.43
N LEU A 80 5.67 26.01 -10.36
CA LEU A 80 5.84 24.63 -10.82
C LEU A 80 6.38 23.72 -9.70
N GLN A 81 7.30 24.22 -8.85
CA GLN A 81 7.72 23.46 -7.67
C GLN A 81 6.58 23.22 -6.69
N LEU A 82 5.75 24.24 -6.44
CA LEU A 82 4.59 24.12 -5.56
C LEU A 82 3.59 23.08 -6.09
N GLU A 83 3.25 23.15 -7.38
CA GLU A 83 2.34 22.20 -8.02
C GLU A 83 2.89 20.76 -7.95
N ARG A 84 4.20 20.57 -8.11
CA ARG A 84 4.83 19.25 -7.96
C ARG A 84 4.70 18.70 -6.54
N VAL A 85 4.84 19.56 -5.52
CA VAL A 85 4.68 19.17 -4.11
C VAL A 85 3.23 18.80 -3.83
N GLU A 86 2.28 19.65 -4.23
CA GLU A 86 0.84 19.39 -4.06
C GLU A 86 0.41 18.10 -4.77
N LYS A 87 0.88 17.86 -5.99
CA LYS A 87 0.60 16.62 -6.73
C LYS A 87 1.23 15.39 -6.08
N ALA A 88 2.38 15.52 -5.43
CA ALA A 88 2.99 14.43 -4.67
C ALA A 88 2.22 14.15 -3.37
N GLU A 89 1.72 15.19 -2.70
CA GLU A 89 0.94 15.08 -1.48
C GLU A 89 -0.44 14.48 -1.73
N THR A 90 -1.16 14.94 -2.75
CA THR A 90 -2.43 14.35 -3.17
C THR A 90 -2.30 12.87 -3.52
N ARG A 91 -1.23 12.47 -4.22
CA ARG A 91 -0.94 11.05 -4.48
C ARG A 91 -0.74 10.25 -3.19
N ARG A 92 -0.01 10.80 -2.22
CA ARG A 92 0.19 10.16 -0.91
C ARG A 92 -1.11 10.02 -0.14
N LEU A 93 -1.96 11.07 -0.14
CA LEU A 93 -3.25 11.04 0.54
C LEU A 93 -4.17 9.96 -0.06
N VAL A 94 -4.26 9.89 -1.40
CA VAL A 94 -5.03 8.85 -2.10
C VAL A 94 -4.51 7.45 -1.74
N GLU A 95 -3.20 7.25 -1.75
CA GLU A 95 -2.60 5.95 -1.40
C GLU A 95 -2.90 5.57 0.07
N THR A 96 -2.87 6.55 0.99
CA THR A 96 -3.21 6.30 2.40
C THR A 96 -4.70 6.03 2.62
N GLU A 97 -5.57 6.68 1.85
CA GLU A 97 -7.01 6.50 1.93
C GLU A 97 -7.43 5.13 1.37
N GLU A 98 -6.86 4.70 0.24
CA GLU A 98 -7.05 3.36 -0.30
C GLU A 98 -6.58 2.29 0.70
N LYS A 99 -5.41 2.48 1.33
CA LYS A 99 -4.92 1.57 2.38
C LYS A 99 -5.86 1.50 3.58
N LEU A 100 -6.41 2.64 3.99
CA LEU A 100 -7.35 2.73 5.10
C LEU A 100 -8.68 2.04 4.77
N GLU A 101 -9.22 2.26 3.57
CA GLU A 101 -10.43 1.61 3.07
C GLU A 101 -10.27 0.09 2.99
N ASN A 102 -9.13 -0.38 2.48
CA ASN A 102 -8.82 -1.81 2.44
C ASN A 102 -8.72 -2.40 3.86
N SER A 103 -8.05 -1.71 4.77
CA SER A 103 -7.95 -2.12 6.17
C SER A 103 -9.33 -2.15 6.86
N GLU A 104 -10.18 -1.17 6.59
CA GLU A 104 -11.54 -1.09 7.12
C GLU A 104 -12.40 -2.25 6.62
N THR A 105 -12.32 -2.52 5.32
CA THR A 105 -13.05 -3.63 4.68
C THR A 105 -12.65 -4.98 5.28
N VAL A 106 -11.35 -5.21 5.49
CA VAL A 106 -10.85 -6.41 6.18
C VAL A 106 -11.38 -6.49 7.60
N ARG A 107 -11.37 -5.38 8.35
CA ARG A 107 -11.88 -5.33 9.72
C ARG A 107 -13.38 -5.61 9.80
N VAL A 108 -14.18 -5.00 8.92
CA VAL A 108 -15.63 -5.20 8.85
C VAL A 108 -15.95 -6.65 8.49
N THR A 109 -15.20 -7.22 7.53
CA THR A 109 -15.35 -8.62 7.13
C THR A 109 -14.96 -9.57 8.27
N ALA A 110 -13.87 -9.30 8.99
CA ALA A 110 -13.51 -10.09 10.17
C ALA A 110 -14.58 -9.96 11.26
N GLY A 111 -15.09 -8.74 11.51
CA GLY A 111 -16.14 -8.46 12.48
C GLY A 111 -17.46 -9.17 12.16
N SER A 112 -17.83 -9.27 10.89
CA SER A 112 -19.07 -9.95 10.47
C SER A 112 -19.04 -11.47 10.69
N LEU A 113 -17.85 -12.07 10.80
CA LEU A 113 -17.68 -13.50 11.07
C LEU A 113 -17.72 -13.84 12.57
N VAL A 114 -17.51 -12.86 13.48
CA VAL A 114 -17.42 -13.11 14.92
C VAL A 114 -18.74 -13.63 15.50
N GLU A 115 -19.86 -12.97 15.20
CA GLU A 115 -21.16 -13.37 15.77
C GLU A 115 -21.66 -14.73 15.24
N PRO A 116 -21.55 -15.05 13.92
CA PRO A 116 -21.78 -16.40 13.42
C PRO A 116 -20.92 -17.45 14.13
N LEU A 117 -19.61 -17.24 14.24
CA LEU A 117 -18.71 -18.18 14.93
C LEU A 117 -19.10 -18.40 16.39
N LYS A 118 -19.46 -17.33 17.09
CA LYS A 118 -19.93 -17.42 18.48
C LYS A 118 -21.22 -18.21 18.60
N ASN A 119 -22.17 -18.02 17.67
CA ASN A 119 -23.40 -18.79 17.63
C ASN A 119 -23.16 -20.26 17.32
N ASP A 120 -22.28 -20.58 16.37
CA ASP A 120 -21.89 -21.96 16.04
C ASP A 120 -21.21 -22.64 17.23
N MET A 121 -20.30 -21.94 17.92
CA MET A 121 -19.68 -22.44 19.16
C MET A 121 -20.70 -22.69 20.25
N LEU A 122 -21.66 -21.77 20.43
CA LEU A 122 -22.73 -21.91 21.41
C LEU A 122 -23.61 -23.12 21.08
N TRP A 123 -23.95 -23.32 19.80
CA TRP A 123 -24.71 -24.46 19.33
C TRP A 123 -23.96 -25.77 19.57
N MET A 124 -22.68 -25.84 19.20
CA MET A 124 -21.83 -27.02 19.43
C MET A 124 -21.73 -27.36 20.92
N ARG A 125 -21.62 -26.34 21.78
CA ARG A 125 -21.57 -26.51 23.24
C ARG A 125 -22.88 -27.07 23.81
N HIS A 126 -24.03 -26.59 23.36
CA HIS A 126 -25.32 -27.00 23.93
C HIS A 126 -25.90 -28.25 23.27
N HIS A 127 -25.59 -28.51 22.01
CA HIS A 127 -26.24 -29.54 21.21
C HIS A 127 -25.26 -30.54 20.60
N GLY A 128 -24.07 -30.09 20.17
CA GLY A 128 -23.11 -30.95 19.46
C GLY A 128 -22.71 -32.20 20.25
N ILE A 129 -22.23 -32.03 21.49
CA ILE A 129 -21.79 -33.16 22.34
C ILE A 129 -22.96 -34.10 22.65
N ILE A 130 -24.12 -33.54 22.98
CA ILE A 130 -25.32 -34.33 23.32
C ILE A 130 -25.80 -35.13 22.11
N ASN A 131 -25.80 -34.54 20.92
CA ASN A 131 -26.22 -35.22 19.70
C ASN A 131 -25.27 -36.37 19.35
N VAL A 132 -23.94 -36.17 19.45
CA VAL A 132 -22.96 -37.24 19.22
C VAL A 132 -23.16 -38.38 20.22
N ALA A 133 -23.32 -38.06 21.52
CA ALA A 133 -23.57 -39.06 22.54
C ALA A 133 -24.87 -39.84 22.27
N ASN A 134 -25.94 -39.14 21.89
CA ASN A 134 -27.22 -39.77 21.53
C ASN A 134 -27.08 -40.67 20.29
N SER A 135 -26.31 -40.28 19.28
CA SER A 135 -26.07 -41.13 18.10
C SER A 135 -25.29 -42.39 18.44
N ILE A 136 -24.38 -42.35 19.42
CA ILE A 136 -23.66 -43.54 19.91
C ILE A 136 -24.61 -44.44 20.71
N LEU A 137 -25.30 -43.87 21.70
CA LEU A 137 -26.13 -44.62 22.64
C LEU A 137 -27.41 -45.20 22.00
N ASN A 138 -27.89 -44.61 20.90
CA ASN A 138 -29.03 -45.13 20.14
C ASN A 138 -28.60 -45.88 18.88
N SER A 139 -27.32 -46.30 18.78
CA SER A 139 -26.86 -47.08 17.64
C SER A 139 -27.43 -48.49 17.70
N ILE A 140 -28.14 -48.89 16.64
CA ILE A 140 -28.65 -50.25 16.49
C ILE A 140 -27.52 -51.29 16.48
N ASP A 141 -26.36 -50.95 15.91
CA ASP A 141 -25.20 -51.84 15.86
C ASP A 141 -24.65 -52.07 17.28
N LEU A 142 -24.55 -51.00 18.08
CA LEU A 142 -24.16 -51.11 19.50
C LEU A 142 -25.15 -51.98 20.29
N ASP A 143 -26.45 -51.73 20.13
CA ASP A 143 -27.50 -52.48 20.81
C ASP A 143 -27.45 -53.97 20.46
N GLN A 144 -27.30 -54.30 19.17
CA GLN A 144 -27.23 -55.68 18.69
C GLN A 144 -25.97 -56.40 19.19
N THR A 145 -24.81 -55.75 19.09
CA THR A 145 -23.54 -56.35 19.55
C THR A 145 -23.53 -56.55 21.06
N VAL A 146 -24.04 -55.59 21.84
CA VAL A 146 -24.17 -55.72 23.30
C VAL A 146 -25.17 -56.82 23.68
N ALA A 147 -26.31 -56.92 22.98
CA ALA A 147 -27.28 -57.98 23.22
C ALA A 147 -26.70 -59.37 22.92
N ASN A 148 -25.97 -59.51 21.81
CA ASN A 148 -25.29 -60.76 21.46
C ASN A 148 -24.22 -61.12 22.52
N LEU A 149 -23.41 -60.16 22.95
CA LEU A 149 -22.42 -60.36 24.01
C LEU A 149 -23.07 -60.84 25.31
N MET A 150 -24.17 -60.21 25.75
CA MET A 150 -24.88 -60.63 26.96
C MET A 150 -25.42 -62.07 26.87
N VAL A 151 -25.97 -62.45 25.73
CA VAL A 151 -26.49 -63.82 25.51
C VAL A 151 -25.36 -64.85 25.54
N THR A 152 -24.24 -64.56 24.88
CA THR A 152 -23.11 -65.47 24.79
C THR A 152 -22.38 -65.63 26.12
N VAL A 153 -22.13 -64.53 26.86
CA VAL A 153 -21.59 -64.56 28.24
C VAL A 153 -22.45 -65.45 29.13
N ARG A 154 -23.77 -65.25 29.11
CA ARG A 154 -24.69 -66.04 29.93
C ARG A 154 -24.66 -67.51 29.55
N SER A 155 -24.60 -67.83 28.26
CA SER A 155 -24.55 -69.21 27.77
C SER A 155 -23.24 -69.92 28.15
N ASP A 156 -22.12 -69.21 28.06
CA ASP A 156 -20.80 -69.69 28.48
C ASP A 156 -20.76 -69.94 29.99
N GLY A 157 -21.20 -68.95 30.79
CA GLY A 157 -21.29 -69.08 32.25
C GLY A 157 -22.16 -70.26 32.70
N TYR A 158 -23.29 -70.53 32.05
CA TYR A 158 -24.10 -71.73 32.34
C TYR A 158 -23.36 -73.03 32.01
N THR A 159 -22.59 -73.05 30.94
CA THR A 159 -21.83 -74.23 30.53
C THR A 159 -20.70 -74.51 31.51
N GLN A 160 -19.96 -73.47 31.90
CA GLN A 160 -18.87 -73.55 32.88
C GLN A 160 -19.39 -73.97 34.26
N GLY A 161 -20.45 -73.30 34.76
CA GLY A 161 -21.03 -73.64 36.05
C GLY A 161 -21.58 -75.07 36.12
N TYR A 162 -22.19 -75.57 35.03
CA TYR A 162 -22.61 -76.98 34.95
C TYR A 162 -21.40 -77.92 34.96
N ALA A 163 -20.33 -77.60 34.23
CA ALA A 163 -19.11 -78.40 34.19
C ALA A 163 -18.46 -78.50 35.58
N GLU A 164 -18.37 -77.39 36.31
CA GLU A 164 -17.86 -77.34 37.69
C GLU A 164 -18.70 -78.22 38.63
N CYS A 165 -20.04 -78.10 38.56
CA CYS A 165 -20.93 -78.93 39.38
C CYS A 165 -20.75 -80.41 39.06
N THR A 166 -20.77 -80.78 37.78
CA THR A 166 -20.57 -82.16 37.33
C THR A 166 -19.24 -82.71 37.80
N GLN A 167 -18.16 -81.92 37.75
CA GLN A 167 -16.86 -82.31 38.28
C GLN A 167 -16.94 -82.63 39.78
N HIS A 168 -17.55 -81.76 40.59
CA HIS A 168 -17.71 -82.00 42.02
C HIS A 168 -18.53 -83.27 42.33
N PHE A 169 -19.61 -83.51 41.58
CA PHE A 169 -20.43 -84.72 41.75
C PHE A 169 -19.67 -85.98 41.34
N ASN A 170 -18.97 -85.96 40.22
CA ASN A 170 -18.14 -87.08 39.76
C ASN A 170 -17.07 -87.43 40.81
N ASP A 171 -16.39 -86.42 41.34
CA ASP A 171 -15.35 -86.61 42.35
C ASP A 171 -15.89 -87.19 43.66
N ALA A 172 -17.04 -86.70 44.13
CA ALA A 172 -17.64 -87.10 45.40
C ALA A 172 -18.30 -88.48 45.33
N LEU A 173 -19.05 -88.76 44.27
CA LEU A 173 -19.86 -89.99 44.13
C LEU A 173 -19.16 -91.09 43.33
N LYS A 174 -17.98 -90.81 42.76
CA LYS A 174 -17.25 -91.74 41.87
C LYS A 174 -18.10 -92.21 40.69
N VAL A 175 -18.79 -91.25 40.06
CA VAL A 175 -19.59 -91.44 38.84
C VAL A 175 -18.98 -90.66 37.68
N ASP A 176 -19.36 -91.02 36.45
CA ASP A 176 -18.87 -90.38 35.22
C ASP A 176 -20.01 -89.64 34.49
N TRP A 177 -20.54 -88.59 35.11
CA TRP A 177 -21.49 -87.71 34.43
C TRP A 177 -20.76 -86.79 33.44
N ASP A 178 -21.35 -86.64 32.26
CA ASP A 178 -20.86 -85.75 31.21
C ASP A 178 -21.76 -84.50 31.07
N ASN A 179 -21.47 -83.66 30.08
CA ASN A 179 -22.26 -82.45 29.81
C ASN A 179 -23.51 -82.70 28.94
N SER A 180 -23.86 -83.96 28.64
CA SER A 180 -24.97 -84.30 27.75
C SER A 180 -26.34 -83.85 28.29
N ARG A 181 -26.45 -83.70 29.61
CA ARG A 181 -27.67 -83.26 30.32
C ARG A 181 -27.68 -81.77 30.63
N SER A 182 -26.69 -81.01 30.18
CA SER A 182 -26.67 -79.54 30.34
C SER A 182 -27.73 -78.87 29.45
N ALA A 183 -28.06 -77.61 29.76
CA ALA A 183 -28.99 -76.82 28.95
C ALA A 183 -28.43 -76.47 27.55
N LYS A 184 -27.12 -76.62 27.34
CA LYS A 184 -26.39 -76.33 26.10
C LYS A 184 -25.46 -77.50 25.74
N PRO A 185 -26.00 -78.71 25.53
CA PRO A 185 -25.17 -79.87 25.33
C PRO A 185 -24.46 -79.75 23.98
N ARG A 186 -23.14 -79.98 23.97
CA ARG A 186 -22.27 -79.98 22.77
C ARG A 186 -22.20 -78.65 22.01
N VAL A 187 -22.58 -77.54 22.65
CA VAL A 187 -22.40 -76.20 22.08
C VAL A 187 -21.09 -75.62 22.60
N ASP A 188 -20.23 -75.13 21.71
CA ASP A 188 -19.00 -74.42 22.08
C ASP A 188 -19.33 -72.95 22.45
N THR A 189 -19.86 -72.79 23.66
CA THR A 189 -20.28 -71.51 24.21
C THR A 189 -19.10 -70.60 24.52
N GLY A 190 -17.94 -71.15 24.89
CA GLY A 190 -16.72 -70.40 25.15
C GLY A 190 -16.17 -69.71 23.91
N THR A 191 -16.00 -70.43 22.80
CA THR A 191 -15.57 -69.82 21.54
C THR A 191 -16.58 -68.80 21.05
N THR A 192 -17.88 -69.09 21.16
CA THR A 192 -18.93 -68.15 20.77
C THR A 192 -18.87 -66.85 21.58
N HIS A 193 -18.61 -66.94 22.89
CA HIS A 193 -18.40 -65.77 23.74
C HIS A 193 -17.16 -64.95 23.33
N VAL A 194 -16.03 -65.62 23.08
CA VAL A 194 -14.79 -64.95 22.64
C VAL A 194 -14.98 -64.20 21.32
N VAL A 195 -15.71 -64.79 20.37
CA VAL A 195 -16.05 -64.14 19.09
C VAL A 195 -16.92 -62.90 19.32
N ALA A 196 -18.00 -63.02 20.10
CA ALA A 196 -18.89 -61.89 20.39
C ALA A 196 -18.17 -60.75 21.15
N LYS A 197 -17.25 -61.10 22.06
CA LYS A 197 -16.41 -60.11 22.74
C LYS A 197 -15.47 -59.40 21.77
N THR A 198 -14.85 -60.14 20.86
CA THR A 198 -13.96 -59.57 19.84
C THR A 198 -14.72 -58.63 18.91
N GLU A 199 -15.96 -58.98 18.55
CA GLU A 199 -16.84 -58.12 17.75
C GLU A 199 -17.17 -56.82 18.49
N TYR A 200 -17.52 -56.90 19.78
CA TYR A 200 -17.76 -55.73 20.63
C TYR A 200 -16.52 -54.82 20.77
N ASP A 201 -15.36 -55.40 21.06
CA ASP A 201 -14.12 -54.65 21.27
C ASP A 201 -13.66 -53.92 19.99
N ASN A 202 -14.05 -54.42 18.82
CA ASN A 202 -13.71 -53.83 17.52
C ASN A 202 -14.87 -53.10 16.84
N LEU A 203 -15.98 -52.88 17.55
CA LEU A 203 -17.15 -52.21 17.00
C LEU A 203 -16.81 -50.77 16.60
N ARG A 204 -17.02 -50.43 15.32
CA ARG A 204 -16.87 -49.06 14.81
C ARG A 204 -18.24 -48.51 14.44
N LEU A 205 -18.65 -47.46 15.14
CA LEU A 205 -19.91 -46.78 14.84
C LEU A 205 -19.69 -45.69 13.78
N PRO A 206 -20.57 -45.55 12.78
CA PRO A 206 -20.43 -44.54 11.72
C PRO A 206 -20.22 -43.11 12.23
N VAL A 207 -20.84 -42.75 13.36
CA VAL A 207 -20.68 -41.43 13.98
C VAL A 207 -19.25 -41.17 14.45
N MET A 208 -18.50 -42.20 14.87
CA MET A 208 -17.11 -42.05 15.29
C MET A 208 -16.21 -41.70 14.10
N ASP A 209 -16.45 -42.29 12.93
CA ASP A 209 -15.70 -41.99 11.71
C ASP A 209 -16.02 -40.59 11.18
N LEU A 210 -17.28 -40.14 11.27
CA LEU A 210 -17.67 -38.78 10.94
C LEU A 210 -16.99 -37.74 11.83
N VAL A 211 -16.93 -37.99 13.14
CA VAL A 211 -16.22 -37.11 14.09
C VAL A 211 -14.73 -37.09 13.80
N ALA A 212 -14.11 -38.25 13.55
CA ALA A 212 -12.70 -38.34 13.22
C ALA A 212 -12.35 -37.56 11.93
N ALA A 213 -13.18 -37.66 10.90
CA ALA A 213 -13.01 -36.89 9.66
C ALA A 213 -13.15 -35.38 9.90
N ALA A 214 -14.15 -34.96 10.67
CA ALA A 214 -14.36 -33.54 11.01
C ALA A 214 -13.22 -32.94 11.84
N LEU A 215 -12.56 -33.73 12.68
CA LEU A 215 -11.38 -33.29 13.44
C LEU A 215 -10.14 -33.15 12.54
N GLN A 216 -9.99 -34.00 11.53
CA GLN A 216 -8.86 -33.95 10.59
C GLN A 216 -8.95 -32.77 9.62
N SER A 217 -10.14 -32.36 9.19
CA SER A 217 -10.31 -31.22 8.28
C SER A 217 -9.88 -29.88 8.90
N ASN A 218 -9.85 -29.77 10.22
CA ASN A 218 -9.51 -28.53 10.94
C ASN A 218 -7.99 -28.34 11.15
N GLY A 219 -7.16 -29.30 10.74
CA GLY A 219 -5.69 -29.23 10.85
C GLY A 219 -4.97 -28.77 9.57
N ALA A 220 -5.69 -28.49 8.49
CA ALA A 220 -5.12 -28.25 7.15
C ALA A 220 -5.06 -26.77 6.72
N THR A 221 -4.99 -25.83 7.65
CA THR A 221 -4.77 -24.41 7.35
C THR A 221 -3.75 -23.80 8.31
N GLU A 222 -2.46 -23.86 7.96
CA GLU A 222 -1.49 -22.76 8.15
C GLU A 222 -0.11 -23.16 7.60
N VAL A 223 0.10 -22.95 6.31
CA VAL A 223 1.44 -22.59 5.79
C VAL A 223 1.30 -21.19 5.21
N TYR A 224 1.22 -20.19 6.09
CA TYR A 224 1.44 -18.80 5.69
C TYR A 224 2.95 -18.61 5.49
N SER A 225 3.40 -18.74 4.23
CA SER A 225 4.73 -18.31 3.83
C SER A 225 4.69 -16.81 3.48
N PRO A 226 5.36 -15.93 4.24
CA PRO A 226 5.49 -14.55 3.82
C PRO A 226 6.52 -14.51 2.67
N ARG A 227 6.03 -14.27 1.44
CA ARG A 227 6.89 -13.86 0.34
C ARG A 227 7.52 -12.52 0.71
N ARG A 228 8.81 -12.53 1.05
CA ARG A 228 9.64 -11.32 1.05
C ARG A 228 9.71 -10.79 -0.37
N GLY A 229 9.20 -9.58 -0.58
CA GLY A 229 9.49 -8.81 -1.79
C GLY A 229 10.96 -8.40 -1.80
N GLY A 230 11.61 -8.66 -2.94
CA GLY A 230 12.80 -7.92 -3.37
C GLY A 230 12.39 -6.80 -4.32
#